data_AF-A0A5Q4H0Z8-F1
#
_entry.id   AF-A0A5Q4H0Z8-F1
#
_cell.length_a   1.000
_cell.length_b   1.000
_cell.length_c   1.000
_cell.angle_alpha   90.00
_cell.angle_beta   90.00
_cell.angle_gamma   90.00
#
_symmetry.space_group_name_H-M   'P 1'
#
loop_
_entity.id
_entity.type
_entity.pdbx_description
1 polymer ?
#
loop_
_entity_poly.entity_id
_entity_poly.type
_entity_poly.pdbx_seq_one_letter_code
_entity_poly.pdbx_strand_id
1 'polypeptide(L)'
;MSKPYDATIKDLAAEGPADFVSWFDGPTTLAVTLLNVDLSTVTTAADVVFGIGDPLTEILHLDAQAGPSATKHLDVLAYNVLLHRRYRVPVRSIVLLLRSSLATAPLAVLGKLPETIGLTDGLAAVVRQLAERLEREAAGDQADRLLVAAYVLTGLRLKASSEVQQLFQ
;
A
#
# COMPACT_ATOMS: atom_id res chain seq x y z
N MET A 1 11.81 -1.71 -6.68
CA MET A 1 10.79 -2.75 -6.43
C MET A 1 9.45 -2.06 -6.32
N SER A 2 8.48 -2.45 -7.15
CA SER A 2 7.10 -1.96 -7.05
C SER A 2 6.61 -2.23 -5.62
N LYS A 3 6.24 -1.19 -4.88
CA LYS A 3 5.79 -1.32 -3.50
C LYS A 3 4.39 -1.96 -3.56
N PRO A 4 4.16 -3.15 -2.99
CA PRO A 4 2.87 -3.85 -3.12
C PRO A 4 1.66 -3.03 -2.69
N TYR A 5 1.85 -2.06 -1.78
CA TYR A 5 0.82 -1.10 -1.37
C TYR A 5 0.33 -0.18 -2.48
N ASP A 6 1.20 0.21 -3.41
CA ASP A 6 0.86 1.13 -4.50
C ASP A 6 -0.17 0.49 -5.45
N ALA A 7 0.06 -0.77 -5.84
CA ALA A 7 -0.87 -1.51 -6.69
C ALA A 7 -2.24 -1.72 -6.02
N THR A 8 -2.27 -2.14 -4.76
CA THR A 8 -3.54 -2.35 -4.04
C THR A 8 -4.33 -1.06 -3.87
N ILE A 9 -3.67 0.07 -3.58
CA ILE A 9 -4.35 1.36 -3.46
C ILE A 9 -4.92 1.81 -4.81
N LYS A 10 -4.20 1.61 -5.91
CA LYS A 10 -4.69 1.88 -7.26
C LYS A 10 -5.90 1.02 -7.62
N ASP A 11 -5.89 -0.26 -7.27
CA ASP A 11 -7.01 -1.18 -7.51
C ASP A 11 -8.26 -0.74 -6.72
N LEU A 12 -8.11 -0.44 -5.43
CA LEU A 12 -9.21 0.05 -4.58
C LEU A 12 -9.77 1.39 -5.06
N ALA A 13 -8.89 2.31 -5.47
CA ALA A 13 -9.28 3.60 -6.03
C ALA A 13 -10.05 3.47 -7.35
N ALA A 14 -9.78 2.44 -8.15
CA ALA A 14 -10.42 2.21 -9.43
C ALA A 14 -11.80 1.52 -9.29
N GLU A 15 -11.97 0.63 -8.31
CA GLU A 15 -13.21 -0.14 -8.13
C GLU A 15 -14.40 0.72 -7.69
N GLY A 16 -14.16 1.71 -6.82
CA GLY A 16 -15.20 2.63 -6.34
C GLY A 16 -14.64 4.01 -5.95
N PRO A 17 -14.36 4.91 -6.92
CA PRO A 17 -13.68 6.19 -6.66
C PRO A 17 -14.38 7.05 -5.60
N ALA A 18 -15.70 7.18 -5.66
CA ALA A 18 -16.46 8.01 -4.71
C ALA A 18 -16.46 7.42 -3.29
N ASP A 19 -16.67 6.11 -3.18
CA ASP A 19 -16.66 5.40 -1.90
C ASP A 19 -15.25 5.43 -1.27
N PHE A 20 -14.21 5.25 -2.08
CA PHE A 20 -12.84 5.34 -1.62
C PHE A 20 -12.48 6.75 -1.11
N VAL A 21 -12.86 7.80 -1.84
CA VAL A 21 -12.65 9.19 -1.40
C VAL A 21 -13.39 9.49 -0.09
N SER A 22 -14.55 8.86 0.14
CA SER A 22 -15.35 9.07 1.35
C SER A 22 -14.66 8.68 2.66
N TRP A 23 -13.63 7.82 2.60
CA TRP A 23 -12.86 7.39 3.77
C TRP A 23 -11.95 8.49 4.36
N PHE A 24 -11.75 9.59 3.63
CA PHE A 24 -10.87 10.68 4.06
C PHE A 24 -11.66 11.84 4.66
N ASP A 25 -11.80 12.96 3.94
CA ASP A 25 -12.47 14.18 4.42
C ASP A 25 -14.01 14.07 4.44
N GLY A 26 -14.54 12.85 4.37
CA GLY A 26 -15.98 12.54 4.36
C GLY A 26 -16.56 12.39 2.95
N PRO A 27 -17.81 11.91 2.85
CA PRO A 27 -18.48 11.70 1.56
C PRO A 27 -18.69 13.04 0.84
N THR A 28 -18.37 13.07 -0.45
CA THR A 28 -18.70 14.20 -1.33
C THR A 28 -19.96 13.91 -2.13
N THR A 29 -20.82 14.91 -2.33
CA THR A 29 -21.98 14.83 -3.22
C THR A 29 -21.62 15.18 -4.66
N LEU A 30 -20.40 15.62 -4.92
CA LEU A 30 -19.89 15.98 -6.23
C LEU A 30 -19.39 14.73 -6.97
N ALA A 31 -19.43 14.76 -8.30
CA ALA A 31 -18.91 13.69 -9.13
C ALA A 31 -17.41 13.46 -8.84
N VAL A 32 -17.01 12.21 -8.64
CA VAL A 32 -15.61 11.82 -8.41
C VAL A 32 -15.12 11.04 -9.62
N THR A 33 -13.99 11.47 -10.18
CA THR A 33 -13.37 10.82 -11.35
C THR A 33 -11.92 10.49 -11.04
N LEU A 34 -11.51 9.25 -11.31
CA LEU A 34 -10.09 8.88 -11.26
C LEU A 34 -9.38 9.48 -12.48
N LEU A 35 -8.34 10.28 -12.24
CA LEU A 35 -7.59 10.96 -13.29
C LEU A 35 -6.36 10.16 -13.66
N ASN A 36 -6.23 9.82 -14.94
CA ASN A 36 -5.00 9.27 -15.48
C ASN A 36 -3.99 10.41 -15.72
N VAL A 37 -3.23 10.75 -14.68
CA VAL A 37 -2.23 11.83 -14.74
C VAL A 37 -0.86 11.24 -15.04
N ASP A 38 -0.48 11.26 -16.31
CA ASP A 38 0.92 11.07 -16.66
C ASP A 38 1.69 12.38 -16.38
N LEU A 39 2.47 12.38 -15.30
CA LEU A 39 3.43 13.42 -14.95
C LEU A 39 4.85 13.02 -15.39
N SER A 40 4.99 12.33 -16.53
CA SER A 40 6.23 11.75 -17.11
C SER A 40 7.49 12.64 -17.17
N THR A 41 7.37 13.94 -16.88
CA THR A 41 8.51 14.85 -16.75
C THR A 41 9.09 14.93 -15.33
N VAL A 42 8.41 14.35 -14.34
CA VAL A 42 8.85 14.23 -12.97
C VAL A 42 9.00 12.75 -12.65
N THR A 43 10.22 12.34 -12.29
CA THR A 43 10.60 10.95 -12.04
C THR A 43 9.93 10.30 -10.83
N THR A 44 9.08 11.05 -10.13
CA THR A 44 8.22 10.54 -9.05
C THR A 44 6.79 10.39 -9.60
N ALA A 45 6.24 9.19 -9.51
CA ALA A 45 4.84 8.91 -9.86
C ALA A 45 3.94 9.15 -8.64
N ALA A 46 2.88 9.96 -8.80
CA ALA A 46 1.82 10.03 -7.80
C ALA A 46 1.10 8.68 -7.77
N ASP A 47 0.66 8.24 -6.60
CA ASP A 47 0.00 6.94 -6.49
C ASP A 47 -1.43 7.04 -7.06
N VAL A 48 -2.22 8.02 -6.63
CA VAL A 48 -3.60 8.23 -7.12
C VAL A 48 -3.96 9.72 -7.17
N VAL A 49 -4.70 10.13 -8.21
CA VAL A 49 -5.25 11.48 -8.35
C VAL A 49 -6.71 11.42 -8.76
N PHE A 50 -7.59 12.12 -8.03
CA PHE A 50 -9.01 12.26 -8.34
C PHE A 50 -9.37 13.70 -8.71
N GLY A 51 -10.32 13.84 -9.63
CA GLY A 51 -11.03 15.09 -9.90
C GLY A 51 -12.40 15.09 -9.24
N ILE A 52 -12.74 16.18 -8.55
CA ILE A 52 -14.01 16.35 -7.84
C ILE A 52 -14.83 17.47 -8.48
N GLY A 53 -16.07 17.17 -8.84
CA GLY A 53 -17.03 18.07 -9.48
C GLY A 53 -17.12 17.93 -11.00
N ASP A 54 -18.28 18.34 -11.53
CA ASP A 54 -18.51 18.56 -12.96
C ASP A 54 -19.31 19.88 -13.12
N PRO A 55 -18.67 21.02 -13.47
CA PRO A 55 -17.27 21.15 -13.87
C PRO A 55 -16.28 20.87 -12.73
N LEU A 56 -15.05 20.48 -13.06
CA LEU A 56 -13.99 20.18 -12.10
C LEU A 56 -13.75 21.37 -11.16
N THR A 57 -13.80 21.11 -9.85
CA THR A 57 -13.69 22.14 -8.80
C THR A 57 -12.46 21.96 -7.91
N GLU A 58 -11.98 20.73 -7.75
CA GLU A 58 -10.86 20.39 -6.88
C GLU A 58 -10.16 19.13 -7.40
N ILE A 59 -8.85 19.05 -7.15
CA ILE A 59 -8.05 17.84 -7.31
C ILE A 59 -7.73 17.28 -5.93
N LEU A 60 -7.98 15.98 -5.74
CA LEU A 60 -7.49 15.22 -4.60
C LEU A 60 -6.32 14.34 -5.04
N HIS A 61 -5.14 14.62 -4.51
CA HIS A 61 -3.91 13.87 -4.70
C HIS A 61 -3.63 12.99 -3.48
N LEU A 62 -3.32 11.72 -3.70
CA LEU A 62 -3.03 10.75 -2.65
C LEU A 62 -1.67 10.07 -2.92
N ASP A 63 -0.84 10.06 -1.90
CA ASP A 63 0.51 9.46 -1.91
C ASP A 63 0.69 8.55 -0.69
N ALA A 64 0.97 7.27 -0.92
CA ALA A 64 1.10 6.25 0.10
C ALA A 64 2.58 6.02 0.47
N GLN A 65 2.89 6.23 1.75
CA GLN A 65 4.24 6.16 2.27
C GLN A 65 4.37 5.07 3.34
N ALA A 66 5.08 3.99 3.00
CA ALA A 66 5.28 2.83 3.88
C ALA A 66 6.49 2.93 4.83
N GLY A 67 7.22 4.04 4.83
CA GLY A 67 8.42 4.21 5.66
C GLY A 67 8.84 5.68 5.81
N PRO A 68 9.82 6.00 6.65
CA PRO A 68 10.30 7.37 6.78
C PRO A 68 10.88 7.86 5.44
N SER A 69 10.60 9.12 5.09
CA SER A 69 11.23 9.81 3.98
C SER A 69 11.55 11.24 4.40
N ALA A 70 12.83 11.60 4.32
CA ALA A 70 13.28 12.95 4.63
C ALA A 70 12.80 13.97 3.58
N THR A 71 12.47 13.53 2.36
CA THR A 71 12.21 14.40 1.20
C THR A 71 10.76 14.41 0.72
N LYS A 72 9.87 13.60 1.32
CA LYS A 72 8.48 13.45 0.84
C LYS A 72 7.72 14.77 0.74
N HIS A 73 8.00 15.73 1.61
CA HIS A 73 7.41 17.06 1.56
C HIS A 73 7.73 17.81 0.24
N LEU A 74 8.91 17.59 -0.35
CA LEU A 74 9.31 18.17 -1.63
C LEU A 74 8.54 17.51 -2.79
N ASP A 75 8.35 16.20 -2.74
CA ASP A 75 7.56 15.46 -3.74
C ASP A 75 6.10 15.96 -3.75
N VAL A 76 5.49 16.07 -2.56
CA VAL A 76 4.12 16.60 -2.40
C VAL A 76 4.01 18.03 -2.94
N LEU A 77 4.98 18.89 -2.65
CA LEU A 77 5.00 20.25 -3.20
C LEU A 77 5.05 20.24 -4.74
N ALA A 78 5.94 19.42 -5.33
CA ALA A 78 6.05 19.29 -6.77
C ALA A 78 4.73 18.84 -7.42
N TYR A 79 4.04 17.85 -6.83
CA TYR A 79 2.74 17.40 -7.31
C TYR A 79 1.69 18.50 -7.25
N ASN A 80 1.56 19.21 -6.13
CA ASN A 80 0.59 20.29 -5.99
C ASN A 80 0.81 21.35 -7.08
N VAL A 81 2.06 21.74 -7.36
CA VAL A 81 2.38 22.72 -8.40
C VAL A 81 2.01 22.21 -9.80
N LEU A 82 2.38 20.97 -10.14
CA LEU A 82 2.12 20.41 -11.46
C LEU A 82 0.63 20.18 -11.74
N LEU A 83 -0.08 19.63 -10.76
CA LEU A 83 -1.52 19.39 -10.83
C LEU A 83 -2.27 20.71 -10.92
N HIS A 84 -1.92 21.70 -10.08
CA HIS A 84 -2.53 23.02 -10.14
C HIS A 84 -2.26 23.71 -11.49
N ARG A 85 -1.03 23.61 -12.01
CA ARG A 85 -0.67 24.16 -13.33
C ARG A 85 -1.50 23.54 -14.46
N ARG A 86 -1.77 22.23 -14.39
CA ARG A 86 -2.52 21.48 -15.41
C ARG A 86 -4.02 21.75 -15.34
N TYR A 87 -4.62 21.69 -14.15
CA TYR A 87 -6.08 21.70 -13.97
C TYR A 87 -6.64 23.06 -13.53
N ARG A 88 -5.80 23.97 -13.04
CA ARG A 88 -6.16 25.33 -12.59
C ARG A 88 -7.26 25.38 -11.52
N VAL A 89 -7.33 24.33 -10.71
CA VAL A 89 -8.20 24.23 -9.54
C VAL A 89 -7.36 23.92 -8.30
N PRO A 90 -7.85 24.21 -7.08
CA PRO A 90 -7.16 23.83 -5.85
C PRO A 90 -6.76 22.36 -5.84
N VAL A 91 -5.58 22.08 -5.30
CA VAL A 91 -5.07 20.72 -5.12
C VAL A 91 -4.98 20.45 -3.62
N ARG A 92 -5.64 19.41 -3.17
CA ARG A 92 -5.52 18.86 -1.83
C ARG A 92 -4.68 17.60 -1.90
N SER A 93 -3.67 17.51 -1.04
CA SER A 93 -2.80 16.34 -0.97
C SER A 93 -2.98 15.61 0.36
N ILE A 94 -3.20 14.29 0.29
CA ILE A 94 -3.26 13.40 1.45
C ILE A 94 -2.06 12.46 1.38
N VAL A 95 -1.25 12.44 2.43
CA VAL A 95 -0.16 11.47 2.58
C VAL A 95 -0.62 10.36 3.52
N LEU A 96 -0.77 9.15 2.98
CA LEU A 96 -1.14 7.97 3.74
C LEU A 96 0.10 7.31 4.33
N LEU A 97 0.32 7.49 5.63
CA LEU A 97 1.39 6.82 6.34
C LEU A 97 0.97 5.38 6.65
N LEU A 98 1.43 4.44 5.82
CA LEU A 98 1.16 3.03 6.00
C LEU A 98 2.04 2.50 7.15
N ARG A 99 1.44 2.39 8.33
CA ARG A 99 2.06 1.77 9.50
C ARG A 99 1.59 0.33 9.58
N SER A 100 2.39 -0.60 9.06
CA SER A 100 2.13 -2.02 9.30
C SER A 100 2.33 -2.31 10.79
N SER A 101 1.26 -2.57 11.54
CA SER A 101 1.39 -3.11 12.89
C SER A 101 2.12 -4.46 12.85
N LEU A 102 2.89 -4.78 13.88
CA LEU A 102 3.45 -6.13 14.02
C LEU A 102 2.35 -7.17 14.16
N ALA A 103 1.23 -6.82 14.79
CA ALA A 103 0.09 -7.73 14.98
C ALA A 103 -0.51 -8.23 13.65
N THR A 104 -0.42 -7.44 12.58
CA THR A 104 -0.93 -7.81 11.26
C THR A 104 0.13 -8.45 10.37
N ALA A 105 1.40 -8.45 10.78
CA ALA A 105 2.51 -8.98 9.97
C ALA A 105 2.33 -10.47 9.58
N PRO A 106 1.78 -11.35 10.44
CA PRO A 106 1.51 -12.74 10.06
C PRO A 106 0.57 -12.91 8.87
N LEU A 107 -0.33 -11.95 8.62
CA LEU A 107 -1.27 -12.01 7.48
C LEU A 107 -0.56 -11.92 6.13
N ALA A 108 0.70 -11.46 6.09
CA ALA A 108 1.47 -11.34 4.85
C ALA A 108 1.59 -12.68 4.09
N VAL A 109 1.61 -13.81 4.80
CA VAL A 109 1.67 -15.15 4.19
C VAL A 109 0.41 -15.48 3.40
N LEU A 110 -0.70 -14.78 3.61
CA LEU A 110 -1.94 -14.93 2.85
C LEU A 110 -1.98 -14.07 1.57
N GLY A 111 -1.03 -13.14 1.41
CA GLY A 111 -0.99 -12.22 0.29
C GLY A 111 -0.80 -12.92 -1.07
N LYS A 112 -1.27 -12.25 -2.13
CA LYS A 112 -1.01 -12.68 -3.50
C LYS A 112 0.49 -12.62 -3.76
N LEU A 113 1.07 -13.73 -4.20
CA LEU A 113 2.48 -13.82 -4.58
C LEU A 113 2.63 -13.51 -6.07
N PRO A 114 3.80 -13.03 -6.52
CA PRO A 114 4.10 -12.91 -7.94
C PRO A 114 3.90 -14.24 -8.66
N GLU A 115 3.21 -14.23 -9.80
CA GLU A 115 2.94 -15.43 -10.60
C GLU A 115 4.21 -16.05 -11.20
N THR A 116 5.33 -15.32 -11.17
CA THR A 116 6.64 -15.73 -11.68
C THR A 116 7.46 -16.56 -10.70
N ILE A 117 7.02 -16.72 -9.45
CA ILE A 117 7.72 -17.45 -8.39
C ILE A 117 6.84 -18.60 -7.91
N GLY A 118 7.44 -19.77 -7.63
CA GLY A 118 6.73 -20.89 -7.02
C GLY A 118 6.14 -20.53 -5.66
N LEU A 119 4.99 -21.13 -5.30
CA LEU A 119 4.29 -20.85 -4.05
C LEU A 119 5.20 -20.99 -2.82
N THR A 120 5.96 -22.09 -2.74
CA THR A 120 6.86 -22.38 -1.62
C THR A 120 7.99 -21.37 -1.52
N ASP A 121 8.65 -21.04 -2.64
CA ASP A 121 9.76 -20.08 -2.66
C ASP A 121 9.28 -18.66 -2.31
N GLY A 122 8.10 -18.27 -2.82
CA GLY A 122 7.48 -16.99 -2.49
C GLY A 122 7.10 -16.91 -1.00
N LEU A 123 6.51 -17.97 -0.44
CA LEU A 123 6.22 -18.05 0.99
C LEU A 123 7.49 -18.03 1.84
N ALA A 124 8.56 -18.73 1.43
CA ALA A 124 9.85 -18.72 2.11
C ALA A 124 10.44 -17.30 2.19
N ALA A 125 10.37 -16.55 1.10
CA ALA A 125 10.81 -15.16 1.07
C ALA A 125 9.99 -14.27 2.04
N VAL A 126 8.67 -14.45 2.06
CA VAL A 126 7.77 -13.71 2.97
C VAL A 126 8.04 -14.07 4.43
N VAL A 127 8.18 -15.35 4.76
CA VAL A 127 8.46 -15.81 6.13
C VAL A 127 9.81 -15.28 6.62
N ARG A 128 10.85 -15.31 5.78
CA ARG A 128 12.16 -14.75 6.11
C ARG A 128 12.08 -13.25 6.41
N GLN A 129 11.43 -12.48 5.53
CA GLN A 129 11.26 -11.04 5.73
C GLN A 129 10.42 -10.72 6.99
N LEU A 130 9.43 -11.57 7.30
CA LEU A 130 8.65 -11.48 8.52
C LEU A 130 9.53 -11.72 9.76
N ALA A 131 10.30 -12.81 9.78
CA ALA A 131 11.19 -13.14 10.90
C ALA A 131 12.20 -12.02 11.17
N GLU A 132 12.90 -11.55 10.14
CA GLU A 132 13.86 -10.43 10.22
C GLU A 132 13.23 -9.13 10.74
N ARG A 133 11.94 -8.93 10.48
CA ARG A 133 11.19 -7.76 10.97
C ARG A 133 10.80 -7.93 12.44
N LEU A 134 10.30 -9.11 12.81
CA LEU A 134 9.92 -9.41 14.18
C LEU A 134 11.13 -9.32 15.12
N GLU A 135 12.29 -9.82 14.70
CA GLU A 135 13.55 -9.71 15.46
C GLU A 135 13.95 -8.26 15.74
N ARG A 136 13.69 -7.33 14.80
CA ARG A 136 14.05 -5.92 14.93
C ARG A 136 13.04 -5.11 15.74
N GLU A 137 11.76 -5.41 15.61
CA GLU A 137 10.68 -4.53 16.05
C GLU A 137 9.87 -5.09 17.23
N ALA A 138 9.83 -6.41 17.45
CA ALA A 138 9.00 -7.02 18.48
C ALA A 138 9.67 -6.96 19.86
N ALA A 139 8.86 -6.81 20.91
CA ALA A 139 9.34 -6.80 22.29
C ALA A 139 8.93 -8.09 23.02
N GLY A 140 9.84 -8.64 23.83
CA GLY A 140 9.57 -9.82 24.64
C GLY A 140 9.19 -11.05 23.82
N ASP A 141 8.14 -11.77 24.24
CA ASP A 141 7.65 -12.99 23.60
C ASP A 141 6.74 -12.74 22.38
N GLN A 142 6.57 -11.47 21.98
CA GLN A 142 5.69 -11.10 20.87
C GLN A 142 6.18 -11.70 19.54
N ALA A 143 7.50 -11.78 19.31
CA ALA A 143 8.06 -12.36 18.10
C ALA A 143 7.62 -13.82 17.91
N ASP A 144 7.78 -14.64 18.95
CA ASP A 144 7.42 -16.06 18.93
C ASP A 144 5.93 -16.26 18.66
N ARG A 145 5.08 -15.48 19.33
CA ARG A 145 3.61 -15.54 19.12
C ARG A 145 3.23 -15.20 17.68
N LEU A 146 3.85 -14.17 17.09
CA LEU A 146 3.56 -13.74 15.73
C LEU A 146 4.12 -14.73 14.69
N LEU A 147 5.27 -15.35 14.95
CA LEU A 147 5.79 -16.44 14.11
C LEU A 147 4.87 -17.67 14.14
N VAL A 148 4.34 -18.05 15.31
CA VAL A 148 3.37 -19.15 15.44
C VAL A 148 2.10 -18.83 14.65
N ALA A 149 1.59 -17.60 14.74
CA ALA A 149 0.43 -17.19 13.94
C ALA A 149 0.72 -17.31 12.43
N ALA A 150 1.90 -16.89 11.99
CA ALA A 150 2.30 -17.01 10.58
C ALA A 150 2.44 -18.47 10.13
N TYR A 151 2.95 -19.34 11.00
CA TYR A 151 3.03 -20.78 10.75
C TYR A 151 1.64 -21.39 10.52
N VAL A 152 0.68 -21.10 11.42
CA VAL A 152 -0.70 -21.57 11.30
C VAL A 152 -1.35 -21.07 9.99
N LEU A 153 -1.19 -19.79 9.67
CA LEU A 153 -1.75 -19.20 8.46
C LEU A 153 -1.09 -19.74 7.17
N THR A 154 0.20 -20.02 7.20
CA THR A 154 0.90 -20.66 6.08
C THR A 154 0.37 -22.07 5.83
N GLY A 155 0.05 -22.80 6.90
CA GLY A 155 -0.62 -24.10 6.83
C GLY A 155 -2.02 -24.08 6.21
N LEU A 156 -2.67 -22.91 6.10
CA LEU A 156 -3.92 -22.78 5.35
C LEU A 156 -3.70 -22.74 3.83
N ARG A 157 -2.49 -22.41 3.37
CA ARG A 157 -2.14 -22.33 1.94
C ARG A 157 -1.47 -23.59 1.42
N LEU A 158 -0.72 -24.28 2.27
CA LEU A 158 0.02 -25.49 1.90
C LEU A 158 -0.74 -26.73 2.38
N LYS A 159 -0.81 -27.75 1.52
CA LYS A 159 -1.53 -28.99 1.84
C LYS A 159 -0.71 -29.96 2.69
N ALA A 160 0.62 -29.81 2.72
CA ALA A 160 1.54 -30.71 3.41
C ALA A 160 2.20 -30.03 4.61
N SER A 161 2.05 -30.62 5.80
CA SER A 161 2.62 -30.09 7.05
C SER A 161 4.16 -30.06 7.06
N SER A 162 4.82 -30.98 6.35
CA SER A 162 6.27 -31.02 6.20
C SER A 162 6.83 -29.82 5.43
N GLU A 163 6.10 -29.33 4.43
CA GLU A 163 6.50 -28.15 3.66
C GLU A 163 6.43 -26.90 4.52
N VAL A 164 5.40 -26.77 5.36
CA VAL A 164 5.26 -25.63 6.29
C VAL A 164 6.44 -25.61 7.27
N GLN A 165 6.84 -26.77 7.83
CA GLN A 165 7.96 -26.82 8.77
C GLN A 165 9.29 -26.36 8.17
N GLN A 166 9.56 -26.74 6.91
CA GLN A 166 10.79 -26.34 6.22
C GLN A 166 10.89 -24.82 5.99
N LEU A 167 9.76 -24.12 5.94
CA LEU A 167 9.75 -22.66 5.74
C LEU A 167 10.11 -21.86 7.00
N PHE A 168 10.01 -22.48 8.19
CA PHE A 168 10.24 -21.84 9.49
C PHE A 168 11.46 -22.40 10.25
N GLN A 169 12.30 -23.18 9.56
CA GLN A 169 13.62 -23.63 10.04
C GLN A 169 14.72 -22.67 9.58
#